data_AF-A0A3Q8YFG3-F1
#
_entry.id   AF-A0A3Q8YFG3-F1
#
_cell.length_a   1.000
_cell.length_b   1.000
_cell.length_c   1.000
_cell.angle_alpha   90.00
_cell.angle_beta   90.00
_cell.angle_gamma   90.00
#
_symmetry.space_group_name_H-M   'P 1'
#
loop_
_entity.id
_entity.type
_entity.pdbx_description
1 polymer ?
#
loop_
_entity_poly.entity_id
_entity_poly.type
_entity_poly.pdbx_seq_one_letter_code
_entity_poly.pdbx_strand_id
1 'polypeptide(L)' 'MAQKPIVRSSSRAPSQRIDGRRSLLVYLDPDVIKALKKAAVDDDRHSYEIAEEAIREWLREREIRASGNGANPAFR' A
#
# COMPACT_ATOMS: atom_id res chain seq x y z
N MET A 1 -33.56 -3.35 -31.66
CA MET A 1 -32.12 -3.03 -31.51
C MET A 1 -31.52 -4.04 -30.55
N ALA A 2 -30.69 -4.96 -31.02
CA ALA A 2 -30.15 -6.06 -30.20
C ALA A 2 -28.93 -5.58 -29.40
N GLN A 3 -28.95 -5.73 -28.06
CA GLN A 3 -27.80 -5.46 -27.20
C GLN A 3 -26.74 -6.56 -27.42
N LYS A 4 -25.51 -6.15 -27.76
CA LYS A 4 -24.34 -7.03 -27.86
C LYS A 4 -24.00 -7.59 -26.47
N PRO A 5 -23.71 -8.89 -26.34
CA PRO A 5 -23.31 -9.46 -25.06
C PRO A 5 -21.95 -8.89 -24.63
N ILE A 6 -21.90 -8.31 -23.42
CA ILE A 6 -20.66 -7.90 -22.76
C ILE A 6 -19.94 -9.19 -22.36
N VAL A 7 -18.98 -9.61 -23.19
CA VAL A 7 -18.08 -10.72 -22.86
C VAL A 7 -17.20 -10.25 -21.69
N ARG A 8 -17.57 -10.65 -20.46
CA ARG A 8 -16.70 -10.49 -19.30
C ARG A 8 -15.55 -11.48 -19.46
N SER A 9 -14.42 -10.99 -19.97
CA SER A 9 -13.16 -11.72 -20.02
C SER A 9 -12.85 -12.26 -18.63
N SER A 10 -12.85 -13.58 -18.52
CA SER A 10 -12.51 -14.33 -17.32
C SER A 10 -11.03 -14.14 -16.99
N SER A 11 -10.78 -13.78 -15.73
CA SER A 11 -9.51 -13.95 -14.98
C SER A 11 -8.23 -13.73 -15.79
N ARG A 12 -7.90 -12.47 -16.10
CA ARG A 12 -6.52 -12.12 -16.44
C ARG A 12 -5.69 -12.31 -15.17
N ALA A 13 -4.78 -13.29 -15.17
CA ALA A 13 -3.78 -13.41 -14.11
C ALA A 13 -3.15 -12.03 -13.89
N PRO A 14 -2.97 -11.57 -12.63
CA PRO A 14 -2.44 -10.24 -12.37
C PRO A 14 -1.10 -10.16 -13.09
N SER A 15 -1.02 -9.28 -14.10
CA SER A 15 0.21 -9.04 -14.84
C SER A 15 1.26 -8.68 -13.81
N GLN A 16 2.22 -9.59 -13.60
CA GLN A 16 3.30 -9.36 -12.67
C GLN A 16 4.04 -8.11 -13.16
N ARG A 17 4.14 -7.11 -12.30
CA ARG A 17 4.86 -5.90 -12.65
C ARG A 17 6.33 -6.26 -12.87
N ILE A 18 6.95 -5.58 -13.85
CA ILE A 18 8.36 -5.78 -14.18
C ILE A 18 9.26 -5.46 -12.98
N ASP A 19 8.80 -4.56 -12.10
CA ASP A 19 9.49 -4.15 -10.87
C ASP A 19 9.30 -5.12 -9.67
N GLY A 20 8.60 -6.24 -9.85
CA GLY A 20 8.38 -7.24 -8.80
C GLY A 20 7.39 -6.82 -7.70
N ARG A 21 6.84 -5.60 -7.74
CA ARG A 21 5.86 -5.14 -6.75
C ARG A 21 4.52 -5.87 -6.94
N ARG A 22 3.84 -6.13 -5.82
CA ARG A 22 2.53 -6.78 -5.77
C ARG A 22 1.48 -5.84 -5.23
N SER A 23 0.24 -5.97 -5.71
CA SER A 23 -0.88 -5.18 -5.21
C SER A 23 -1.31 -5.63 -3.81
N LEU A 24 -1.55 -4.67 -2.93
CA LEU A 24 -2.21 -4.86 -1.64
C LEU A 24 -3.47 -3.98 -1.62
N LEU A 25 -4.62 -4.58 -1.32
CA LEU A 25 -5.86 -3.83 -1.11
C LEU A 25 -5.92 -3.37 0.35
N VAL A 26 -6.01 -2.06 0.57
CA VAL A 26 -6.17 -1.44 1.88
C VAL A 26 -7.38 -0.53 1.89
N TYR A 27 -8.10 -0.51 3.01
CA TYR A 27 -9.15 0.47 3.26
C TYR A 27 -8.54 1.67 3.97
N LEU A 28 -8.78 2.86 3.43
CA LEU A 28 -8.31 4.14 3.97
C LEU A 28 -9.48 5.11 4.03
N ASP A 29 -9.35 6.10 4.89
CA ASP A 29 -10.29 7.22 4.92
C ASP A 29 -10.36 7.92 3.54
N PRO A 30 -11.54 8.31 3.05
CA PRO A 30 -11.68 8.96 1.75
C PRO A 30 -10.83 10.22 1.58
N ASP A 31 -10.63 11.00 2.63
CA ASP A 31 -9.85 12.23 2.57
C ASP A 31 -8.35 11.94 2.54
N VAL A 32 -7.91 10.88 3.22
CA VAL A 32 -6.53 10.36 3.09
C VAL A 32 -6.26 9.90 1.65
N ILE A 33 -7.21 9.21 1.01
CA ILE A 33 -7.08 8.79 -0.39
C ILE A 33 -6.91 10.00 -1.32
N LYS A 34 -7.71 11.05 -1.12
CA LYS A 34 -7.62 12.28 -1.93
C LYS A 34 -6.27 12.97 -1.73
N ALA A 35 -5.84 13.12 -0.47
CA ALA A 35 -4.56 13.74 -0.15
C ALA A 35 -3.38 12.98 -0.75
N LEU A 36 -3.36 11.66 -0.63
CA LEU A 36 -2.32 10.80 -1.22
C LEU A 36 -2.27 10.94 -2.75
N LYS A 37 -3.44 10.92 -3.41
CA LYS A 37 -3.51 11.08 -4.86
C LYS A 37 -3.07 12.46 -5.31
N LYS A 38 -3.45 13.52 -4.57
CA LYS A 38 -3.02 14.89 -4.85
C LYS A 38 -1.50 15.00 -4.75
N ALA A 39 -0.90 14.54 -3.65
CA ALA A 39 0.55 14.54 -3.46
C ALA A 39 1.27 13.79 -4.61
N ALA A 40 0.75 12.63 -5.01
CA ALA A 40 1.30 11.87 -6.14
C ALA A 40 1.30 12.66 -7.46
N VAL A 41 0.23 13.42 -7.73
CA VAL A 41 0.14 14.29 -8.91
C VAL A 41 1.07 15.48 -8.79
N ASP A 42 1.11 16.14 -7.63
CA ASP A 42 1.96 17.31 -7.38
C ASP A 42 3.46 16.95 -7.54
N ASP A 43 3.86 15.74 -7.15
CA ASP A 43 5.24 15.26 -7.20
C ASP A 43 5.62 14.54 -8.52
N ASP A 44 4.68 14.36 -9.46
CA ASP A 44 4.83 13.55 -10.69
C ASP A 44 5.31 12.10 -10.42
N ARG A 45 4.70 11.45 -9.42
CA ARG A 45 5.06 10.08 -8.98
C ARG A 45 3.82 9.22 -8.76
N HIS A 46 4.01 7.91 -8.63
CA HIS A 46 2.89 7.02 -8.33
C HIS A 46 2.53 7.03 -6.83
N SER A 47 1.24 6.98 -6.51
CA SER A 47 0.76 6.95 -5.11
C SER A 47 1.34 5.78 -4.28
N TYR A 48 1.67 4.66 -4.92
CA TYR A 48 2.27 3.52 -4.21
C TYR A 48 3.69 3.83 -3.72
N GLU A 49 4.41 4.77 -4.33
CA GLU A 49 5.77 5.14 -3.89
C GLU A 49 5.71 5.89 -2.56
N ILE A 50 4.84 6.90 -2.48
CA ILE A 50 4.58 7.64 -1.24
C ILE A 50 4.05 6.70 -0.14
N ALA A 51 3.13 5.80 -0.50
CA ALA A 51 2.60 4.82 0.45
C ALA A 51 3.70 3.87 0.96
N GLU A 52 4.57 3.36 0.08
CA GLU A 52 5.69 2.50 0.44
C GLU A 52 6.67 3.21 1.39
N GLU A 53 7.00 4.48 1.10
CA GLU A 53 7.87 5.31 1.95
C GLU A 53 7.30 5.47 3.36
N ALA A 54 6.03 5.87 3.48
CA ALA A 54 5.34 6.03 4.77
C ALA A 54 5.20 4.71 5.54
N ILE A 55 4.88 3.61 4.85
CA ILE A 55 4.75 2.28 5.47
C ILE A 55 6.11 1.81 6.01
N ARG A 56 7.19 2.00 5.25
CA ARG A 56 8.55 1.62 5.69
C ARG A 56 8.98 2.41 6.92
N GLU A 57 8.70 3.69 6.95
CA GLU A 57 9.00 4.53 8.10
C GLU A 57 8.25 4.05 9.35
N TRP A 58 6.94 3.85 9.23
CA TRP A 58 6.12 3.34 10.34
C TRP A 58 6.60 1.96 10.85
N LEU A 59 6.98 1.06 9.93
CA LEU A 59 7.51 -0.27 10.29
C LEU A 59 8.85 -0.17 11.03
N ARG A 60 9.74 0.71 10.60
CA ARG A 60 11.03 0.96 11.28
C ARG A 60 10.81 1.43 12.71
N GLU A 61 9.93 2.40 12.92
CA GLU A 61 9.61 2.87 14.26
C GLU A 61 8.96 1.78 15.12
N ARG A 62 8.10 0.95 14.52
CA ARG A 62 7.47 -0.18 15.22
C ARG A 62 8.51 -1.17 15.72
N GLU A 63 9.52 -1.47 14.91
CA GLU A 63 10.63 -2.34 15.31
C GLU A 63 11.42 -1.73 16.48
N ILE A 64 11.78 -0.44 16.40
CA ILE A 64 12.46 0.27 17.49
C ILE A 64 11.67 0.18 18.80
N ARG A 65 10.35 0.42 18.75
CA ARG A 65 9.46 0.28 19.92
C ARG A 65 9.43 -1.15 20.46
N ALA A 66 9.41 -2.14 19.57
CA ALA A 66 9.39 -3.55 19.96
C ALA A 66 10.71 -3.98 20.62
N SER A 67 11.85 -3.55 20.07
CA SER A 67 13.19 -3.83 20.62
C SER A 67 13.46 -3.10 21.93
N GLY A 68 12.95 -1.87 22.10
CA GLY A 68 13.06 -1.11 23.35
C GLY A 68 12.26 -1.70 24.52
N ASN A 69 11.23 -2.51 24.24
CA ASN A 69 10.39 -3.14 25.26
C ASN A 69 10.86 -4.56 25.65
N GLY A 70 11.99 -5.02 25.13
CA GLY A 70 12.58 -6.35 25.40
C GLY A 70 13.49 -6.41 26.64
N ALA A 71 13.78 -5.29 27.29
CA ALA A 71 14.63 -5.25 28.49
C ALA A 71 13.79 -5.20 29.77
N ASN A 72 13.10 -6.30 30.11
CA ASN A 72 12.61 -6.52 31.47
C ASN A 72 13.26 -7.76 32.09
N PRO A 73 14.43 -7.64 32.74
CA PRO A 73 14.93 -8.67 33.64
C PRO A 73 14.27 -8.49 35.03
N ALA A 74 12.96 -8.65 35.14
CA ALA A 74 12.26 -8.70 36.44
C ALA A 74 12.37 -10.10 37.11
N PHE A 75 13.59 -10.65 37.13
CA PHE A 75 13.98 -11.75 37.99
C PHE A 75 15.42 -11.51 38.46
N ARG A 76 15.59 -10.62 39.45
CA ARG A 76 16.68 -10.65 40.42
C ARG A 76 16.20 -10.05 41.73
#